data_AF-A0A139NA97-F1
#
_entry.id   AF-A0A139NA97-F1
#
_cell.length_a   1.000
_cell.length_b   1.000
_cell.length_c   1.000
_cell.angle_alpha   90.00
_cell.angle_beta   90.00
_cell.angle_gamma   90.00
#
_symmetry.space_group_name_H-M   'P 1'
#
loop_
_entity.id
_entity.type
_entity.pdbx_description
1 polymer ?
#
loop_
_entity_poly.entity_id
_entity_poly.type
_entity_poly.pdbx_seq_one_letter_code
_entity_poly.pdbx_strand_id
1 'polypeptide(L)'
;MVKNYLNKLLIILAVAFLFFAKPVFAEEGVSQLFVKVTDATRAVEQGDQAKAKQLVDEIKEGFEQLENHDSPAGKEVSKALTINEVTKENLTKISSELLNFDKEQHPVDLKAEKEKLVSRLESRFADLQAAISAKNLEQTRSAYKK
;
A
#
# COMPACT_ATOMS: atom_id res chain seq x y z
N MET A 1 22.47 4.27 53.13
CA MET A 1 23.19 3.57 52.03
C MET A 1 22.24 2.95 50.99
N VAL A 2 21.21 3.66 50.50
CA VAL A 2 20.17 3.04 49.62
C VAL A 2 20.11 3.67 48.22
N LYS A 3 20.65 4.88 48.04
CA LYS A 3 20.55 5.64 46.77
C LYS A 3 21.30 5.00 45.59
N ASN A 4 22.44 4.34 45.82
CA ASN A 4 23.22 3.73 44.73
C ASN A 4 22.63 2.44 44.16
N TYR A 5 21.89 1.68 44.97
CA TYR A 5 21.27 0.42 44.53
C TYR A 5 20.07 0.68 43.63
N LEU A 6 19.27 1.71 43.93
CA LEU A 6 18.11 2.08 43.12
C LEU A 6 18.52 2.57 41.72
N ASN A 7 19.60 3.35 41.64
CA ASN A 7 20.12 3.84 40.36
C ASN A 7 20.72 2.70 39.50
N LYS A 8 21.40 1.73 40.12
CA LYS A 8 21.89 0.52 39.43
C LYS A 8 20.75 -0.34 38.90
N LEU A 9 19.65 -0.49 39.64
CA LEU A 9 18.49 -1.28 39.25
C LEU A 9 17.73 -0.61 38.07
N LEU A 10 17.62 0.72 38.09
CA LEU A 10 17.10 1.52 36.97
C LEU A 10 17.94 1.37 35.70
N ILE A 11 19.28 1.36 35.82
CA ILE A 11 20.17 1.15 34.67
C ILE A 11 20.00 -0.26 34.08
N ILE A 12 19.90 -1.29 34.93
CA ILE A 12 19.67 -2.67 34.47
C ILE A 12 18.31 -2.79 33.77
N LEU A 13 17.27 -2.14 34.31
CA LEU A 13 15.95 -2.09 33.69
C LEU A 13 15.95 -1.36 32.34
N ALA A 14 16.68 -0.25 32.24
CA ALA A 14 16.84 0.48 30.99
C ALA A 14 17.58 -0.34 29.92
N VAL A 15 18.64 -1.07 30.32
CA VAL A 15 19.36 -1.99 29.43
C VAL A 15 18.48 -3.17 29.02
N ALA A 16 17.65 -3.71 29.92
CA ALA A 16 16.69 -4.76 29.58
C ALA A 16 15.65 -4.27 28.56
N PHE A 17 15.18 -3.03 28.67
CA PHE A 17 14.28 -2.42 27.70
C PHE A 17 14.88 -2.30 26.29
N LEU A 18 16.19 -2.10 26.17
CA LEU A 18 16.87 -2.08 24.87
C LEU A 18 16.87 -3.46 24.18
N PHE A 19 16.84 -4.56 24.92
CA PHE A 19 16.70 -5.91 24.35
C PHE A 19 15.27 -6.22 23.86
N PHE A 20 14.26 -5.50 24.35
CA PHE A 20 12.86 -5.62 23.89
C PHE A 20 12.49 -4.57 22.83
N ALA A 21 13.35 -3.60 22.59
CA ALA A 21 13.16 -2.63 21.52
C ALA A 21 13.37 -3.32 20.17
N LYS A 22 12.27 -3.74 19.54
CA LYS A 22 12.32 -4.10 18.12
C LYS A 22 12.61 -2.82 17.34
N PRO A 23 13.58 -2.83 16.40
CA PRO A 23 13.77 -1.69 15.53
C PRO A 23 12.47 -1.44 14.77
N VAL A 24 11.88 -0.25 14.97
CA VAL A 24 10.85 0.28 14.08
C VAL A 24 11.59 0.71 12.83
N PHE A 25 11.83 -0.23 11.92
CA PHE A 25 12.08 0.12 10.54
C PHE A 25 10.80 0.76 10.01
N ALA A 26 10.93 1.85 9.25
CA ALA A 26 9.80 2.36 8.51
C ALA A 26 9.19 1.19 7.75
N GLU A 27 7.87 1.04 7.81
CA GLU A 27 7.17 0.01 7.06
C GLU A 27 7.44 0.30 5.57
N GLU A 28 8.48 -0.34 5.02
CA GLU A 28 8.81 -0.28 3.60
C GLU A 28 7.74 -1.10 2.88
N GLY A 29 6.53 -0.56 2.86
CA GLY A 29 5.37 -1.24 2.28
C GLY A 29 5.51 -1.39 0.77
N VAL A 30 4.61 -2.18 0.19
CA VAL A 30 4.52 -2.45 -1.25
C VAL A 30 4.59 -1.15 -2.09
N SER A 31 4.13 -0.01 -1.55
CA SER A 31 4.24 1.31 -2.17
C SER A 31 5.65 1.71 -2.60
N GLN A 32 6.69 1.40 -1.81
CA GLN A 32 8.08 1.73 -2.18
C GLN A 32 8.55 0.90 -3.38
N LEU A 33 8.10 -0.36 -3.47
CA LEU A 33 8.41 -1.23 -4.61
C LEU A 33 7.83 -0.66 -5.92
N PHE A 34 6.63 -0.06 -5.89
CA PHE A 34 6.06 0.61 -7.07
C PHE A 34 6.87 1.83 -7.53
N VAL A 35 7.45 2.59 -6.60
CA VAL A 35 8.36 3.69 -6.94
C VAL A 35 9.59 3.14 -7.65
N LYS A 36 10.23 2.09 -7.10
CA LYS A 36 11.38 1.44 -7.75
C LYS A 36 11.04 0.85 -9.12
N VAL A 37 9.86 0.27 -9.30
CA VAL A 37 9.39 -0.21 -10.63
C VAL A 37 9.26 0.94 -11.62
N THR A 38 8.77 2.10 -11.17
CA THR A 38 8.68 3.32 -12.00
C THR A 38 10.08 3.81 -12.38
N ASP A 39 11.01 3.86 -11.43
CA ASP A 39 12.40 4.26 -11.69
C ASP A 39 13.11 3.29 -12.63
N ALA A 40 12.87 1.98 -12.49
CA ALA A 40 13.40 0.96 -13.40
C ALA A 40 12.84 1.14 -14.81
N THR A 41 11.55 1.48 -14.93
CA THR A 41 10.92 1.76 -16.22
C THR A 41 11.57 2.96 -16.90
N ARG A 42 11.84 4.04 -16.14
CA ARG A 42 12.55 5.21 -16.66
C ARG A 42 13.99 4.89 -17.06
N ALA A 43 14.68 4.03 -16.31
CA ALA A 43 16.03 3.60 -16.66
C ALA A 43 16.05 2.81 -17.98
N VAL A 44 15.08 1.91 -18.19
CA VAL A 44 14.90 1.22 -19.49
C VAL A 44 14.65 2.21 -20.63
N GLU A 45 13.77 3.19 -20.42
CA GLU A 45 13.46 4.23 -21.43
C GLU A 45 14.67 5.12 -21.75
N GLN A 46 15.58 5.31 -20.80
CA GLN A 46 16.83 6.06 -20.98
C GLN A 46 17.97 5.20 -21.55
N GLY A 47 17.75 3.90 -21.79
CA GLY A 47 18.77 2.96 -22.24
C GLY A 47 19.76 2.51 -21.16
N ASP A 48 19.53 2.86 -19.90
CA ASP A 48 20.37 2.47 -18.76
C ASP A 48 19.94 1.11 -18.19
N GLN A 49 20.32 0.05 -18.91
CA GLN A 49 20.00 -1.33 -18.53
C GLN A 49 20.72 -1.79 -17.25
N ALA A 50 21.87 -1.22 -16.91
CA ALA A 50 22.60 -1.56 -15.70
C ALA A 50 21.81 -1.08 -14.46
N LYS A 51 21.37 0.18 -14.47
CA LYS A 51 20.52 0.73 -13.42
C LYS A 51 19.17 0.04 -13.34
N ALA A 52 18.56 -0.29 -14.49
CA ALA A 52 17.30 -1.02 -14.51
C ALA A 52 17.41 -2.39 -13.83
N LYS A 53 18.50 -3.14 -14.06
CA LYS A 53 18.79 -4.42 -13.39
C LYS A 53 19.00 -4.25 -11.90
N GLN A 54 19.83 -3.29 -11.50
CA GLN A 54 20.05 -2.97 -10.08
C GLN A 54 18.72 -2.69 -9.36
N LEU A 55 17.84 -1.89 -9.96
CA LEU A 55 16.54 -1.57 -9.38
C LEU A 55 15.63 -2.80 -9.27
N VAL A 56 15.68 -3.73 -10.22
CA VAL A 56 14.95 -5.01 -10.14
C VAL A 56 15.48 -5.89 -9.00
N ASP A 57 16.79 -5.94 -8.79
CA ASP A 57 17.40 -6.65 -7.67
C ASP A 57 16.97 -6.03 -6.33
N GLU A 58 16.98 -4.70 -6.22
CA GLU A 58 16.48 -3.99 -5.04
C GLU A 58 14.98 -4.22 -4.80
N ILE A 59 14.16 -4.30 -5.86
CA ILE A 59 12.74 -4.66 -5.72
C ILE A 59 12.61 -6.08 -5.17
N LYS A 60 13.42 -7.02 -5.65
CA LYS A 60 13.40 -8.39 -5.19
C LYS A 60 13.79 -8.51 -3.72
N GLU A 61 14.89 -7.89 -3.32
CA GLU A 61 15.33 -7.86 -1.93
C GLU A 61 14.28 -7.20 -1.02
N GLY A 62 13.69 -6.08 -1.45
CA GLY A 62 12.62 -5.42 -0.71
C GLY A 62 11.35 -6.27 -0.61
N PHE A 63 10.98 -6.98 -1.67
CA PHE A 63 9.82 -7.87 -1.67
C PHE A 63 10.01 -9.07 -0.72
N GLU A 64 11.20 -9.67 -0.68
CA GLU A 64 11.52 -10.80 0.21
C GLU A 64 11.49 -10.41 1.71
N GLN A 65 11.55 -9.11 2.03
CA GLN A 65 11.42 -8.60 3.40
C GLN A 65 9.97 -8.32 3.82
N LEU A 66 9.02 -8.32 2.87
CA LEU A 66 7.61 -8.10 3.18
C LEU A 66 7.02 -9.31 3.89
N GLU A 67 6.10 -9.05 4.84
CA GLU A 67 5.29 -10.12 5.41
C GLU A 67 4.44 -10.79 4.33
N ASN A 68 4.23 -12.10 4.47
CA ASN A 68 3.43 -12.93 3.56
C ASN A 68 3.95 -12.94 2.11
N HIS A 69 5.20 -12.59 1.84
CA HIS A 69 5.80 -12.68 0.50
C HIS A 69 5.70 -14.09 -0.13
N ASP A 70 5.48 -15.12 0.68
CA ASP A 70 5.27 -16.52 0.29
C ASP A 70 3.79 -16.91 0.13
N SER A 71 2.87 -15.95 0.19
CA SER A 71 1.45 -16.16 -0.10
C SER A 71 1.21 -16.61 -1.55
N PRO A 72 -0.01 -17.05 -1.91
CA PRO A 72 -0.33 -17.41 -3.29
C PRO A 72 0.00 -16.28 -4.28
N ALA A 73 -0.43 -15.04 -4.01
CA ALA A 73 -0.07 -13.90 -4.84
C ALA A 73 1.43 -13.54 -4.74
N GLY A 74 2.05 -13.68 -3.55
CA GLY A 74 3.46 -13.38 -3.36
C GLY A 74 4.41 -14.30 -4.13
N LYS A 75 4.01 -15.57 -4.33
CA LYS A 75 4.70 -16.50 -5.22
C LYS A 75 4.63 -16.06 -6.69
N GLU A 76 3.52 -15.46 -7.13
CA GLU A 76 3.43 -14.92 -8.49
C GLU A 76 4.32 -13.69 -8.67
N VAL A 77 4.42 -12.83 -7.66
CA VAL A 77 5.40 -11.72 -7.64
C VAL A 77 6.83 -12.26 -7.76
N SER A 78 7.17 -13.29 -6.97
CA SER A 78 8.51 -13.91 -6.99
C SER A 78 8.86 -14.49 -8.38
N LYS A 79 7.88 -15.10 -9.05
CA LYS A 79 8.03 -15.57 -10.43
C LYS A 79 8.21 -14.42 -11.42
N ALA A 80 7.43 -13.35 -11.27
CA ALA A 80 7.51 -12.18 -12.13
C ALA A 80 8.84 -11.41 -11.98
N LEU A 81 9.50 -11.49 -10.82
CA LEU A 81 10.83 -10.93 -10.58
C LEU A 81 11.96 -11.80 -11.14
N THR A 82 11.68 -13.04 -11.53
CA THR A 82 12.66 -13.94 -12.15
C THR A 82 12.69 -13.71 -13.66
N ILE A 83 13.32 -12.61 -14.09
CA ILE A 83 13.41 -12.19 -15.49
C ILE A 83 14.85 -12.21 -16.01
N ASN A 84 15.03 -12.59 -17.28
CA ASN A 84 16.35 -12.59 -17.92
C ASN A 84 16.77 -11.19 -18.41
N GLU A 85 15.79 -10.42 -18.91
CA GLU A 85 16.00 -9.06 -19.42
C GLU A 85 14.99 -8.10 -18.81
N VAL A 86 15.43 -6.87 -18.51
CA VAL A 86 14.58 -5.83 -17.93
C VAL A 86 13.96 -5.01 -19.06
N THR A 87 12.72 -5.38 -19.41
CA THR A 87 11.90 -4.69 -20.42
C THR A 87 10.71 -4.01 -19.77
N LYS A 88 10.08 -3.08 -20.50
CA LYS A 88 8.88 -2.38 -20.02
C LYS A 88 7.71 -3.34 -19.77
N GLU A 89 7.59 -4.38 -20.59
CA GLU A 89 6.59 -5.43 -20.46
C GLU A 89 6.80 -6.24 -19.16
N ASN A 90 8.05 -6.60 -18.88
CA ASN A 90 8.40 -7.33 -17.65
C ASN A 90 8.15 -6.48 -16.40
N LEU A 91 8.52 -5.19 -16.43
CA LEU A 91 8.25 -4.25 -15.34
C LEU A 91 6.75 -3.99 -15.14
N THR A 92 5.97 -3.94 -16.22
CA THR A 92 4.50 -3.86 -16.16
C THR A 92 3.91 -5.11 -15.50
N LYS A 93 4.44 -6.29 -15.84
CA LYS A 93 4.04 -7.55 -15.20
C LYS A 93 4.36 -7.56 -13.71
N ILE A 94 5.57 -7.16 -13.33
CA ILE A 94 5.98 -7.02 -11.91
C ILE A 94 5.01 -6.08 -11.17
N SER A 95 4.70 -4.92 -11.75
CA SER A 95 3.73 -3.98 -11.16
C SER A 95 2.34 -4.61 -10.99
N SER A 96 1.88 -5.39 -11.97
CA SER A 96 0.57 -6.05 -11.90
C SER A 96 0.53 -7.11 -10.79
N GLU A 97 1.57 -7.94 -10.65
CA GLU A 97 1.60 -8.94 -9.60
C GLU A 97 1.75 -8.32 -8.21
N LEU A 98 2.55 -7.26 -8.07
CA LEU A 98 2.64 -6.50 -6.82
C LEU A 98 1.27 -5.93 -6.40
N LEU A 99 0.45 -5.49 -7.35
CA LEU A 99 -0.90 -5.02 -7.09
C LEU A 99 -1.85 -6.15 -6.67
N ASN A 100 -1.70 -7.35 -7.26
CA ASN A 100 -2.48 -8.51 -6.85
C ASN A 100 -2.11 -8.96 -5.43
N PHE A 101 -0.83 -8.95 -5.12
CA PHE A 101 -0.32 -9.21 -3.78
C PHE A 101 -0.88 -8.19 -2.78
N ASP A 102 -0.79 -6.89 -3.07
CA ASP A 102 -1.34 -5.85 -2.19
C ASP A 102 -2.84 -6.01 -1.93
N LYS A 103 -3.63 -6.38 -2.95
CA LYS A 103 -5.06 -6.67 -2.78
C LYS A 103 -5.34 -7.91 -1.93
N GLU A 104 -4.47 -8.92 -2.00
CA GLU A 104 -4.59 -10.12 -1.17
C GLU A 104 -4.30 -9.80 0.29
N GLN A 105 -3.30 -8.97 0.56
CA GLN A 105 -2.95 -8.50 1.91
C GLN A 105 -3.96 -7.50 2.47
N HIS A 106 -4.52 -6.65 1.60
CA HIS A 106 -5.47 -5.59 1.93
C HIS A 106 -6.80 -5.80 1.20
N PRO A 107 -7.59 -6.83 1.55
CA PRO A 107 -8.85 -7.10 0.90
C PRO A 107 -9.82 -5.94 1.15
N VAL A 108 -10.28 -5.33 0.07
CA VAL A 108 -11.34 -4.32 0.16
C VAL A 108 -12.68 -5.03 0.33
N ASP A 109 -13.39 -4.73 1.42
CA ASP A 109 -14.79 -5.12 1.54
C ASP A 109 -15.63 -4.25 0.59
N LEU A 110 -15.76 -4.73 -0.64
CA LEU A 110 -16.53 -4.08 -1.69
C LEU A 110 -18.00 -3.91 -1.29
N LYS A 111 -18.56 -4.78 -0.44
CA LYS A 111 -19.94 -4.66 0.00
C LYS A 111 -20.06 -3.53 1.00
N ALA A 112 -19.20 -3.48 2.02
CA ALA A 112 -19.19 -2.40 2.99
C ALA A 112 -18.90 -1.03 2.34
N GLU A 113 -17.94 -0.94 1.42
CA GLU A 113 -17.66 0.31 0.70
C GLU A 113 -18.82 0.70 -0.24
N LYS A 114 -19.50 -0.26 -0.88
CA LYS A 114 -20.74 0.02 -1.64
C LYS A 114 -21.86 0.50 -0.73
N GLU A 115 -22.11 -0.14 0.40
CA GLU A 115 -23.14 0.27 1.36
C GLU A 115 -22.86 1.67 1.93
N LYS A 116 -21.60 1.96 2.24
CA LYS A 116 -21.14 3.29 2.66
C LYS A 116 -21.32 4.34 1.55
N LEU A 117 -21.09 3.99 0.30
CA LEU A 117 -21.36 4.87 -0.83
C LEU A 117 -22.87 5.11 -1.01
N VAL A 118 -23.66 4.04 -1.01
CA VAL A 118 -25.12 4.10 -1.18
C VAL A 118 -25.75 4.93 -0.07
N SER A 119 -25.42 4.69 1.21
CA SER A 119 -25.94 5.46 2.34
C SER A 119 -25.62 6.96 2.27
N ARG A 120 -24.44 7.34 1.75
CA ARG A 120 -24.10 8.75 1.50
C ARG A 120 -24.97 9.39 0.42
N LEU A 121 -25.39 8.59 -0.57
CA LEU A 121 -26.15 9.06 -1.72
C LEU A 121 -27.66 8.96 -1.53
N GLU A 122 -28.16 8.06 -0.67
CA GLU A 122 -29.60 7.83 -0.45
C GLU A 122 -30.34 9.11 -0.06
N SER A 123 -29.84 9.85 0.93
CA SER A 123 -30.45 11.11 1.35
C SER A 123 -30.43 12.15 0.22
N ARG A 124 -29.37 12.21 -0.58
CA ARG A 124 -29.25 13.14 -1.73
C ARG A 124 -30.26 12.79 -2.82
N PHE A 125 -30.41 11.51 -3.14
CA PHE A 125 -31.39 11.06 -4.11
C PHE A 125 -32.82 11.24 -3.61
N ALA A 126 -33.09 11.03 -2.32
CA ALA A 126 -34.41 11.26 -1.72
C ALA A 126 -34.81 12.74 -1.81
N ASP A 127 -33.91 13.66 -1.44
CA ASP A 127 -34.15 15.11 -1.53
C ASP A 127 -34.41 15.56 -2.98
N LEU A 128 -33.61 15.05 -3.92
CA LEU A 128 -33.78 15.33 -5.34
C LEU A 128 -35.11 14.78 -5.88
N GLN A 129 -35.45 13.54 -5.54
CA GLN A 129 -36.69 12.90 -5.94
C GLN A 129 -37.91 13.65 -5.40
N ALA A 130 -37.86 14.11 -4.15
CA ALA A 130 -38.92 14.92 -3.54
C ALA A 130 -39.10 16.25 -4.28
N ALA A 131 -38.01 16.95 -4.61
CA ALA A 131 -38.05 18.21 -5.35
C ALA A 131 -38.60 18.06 -6.78
N ILE A 132 -38.23 16.96 -7.46
CA ILE A 132 -38.76 16.61 -8.79
C ILE A 132 -40.26 16.32 -8.70
N SER A 133 -40.69 15.49 -7.76
CA SER A 133 -42.10 15.14 -7.55
C SER A 133 -42.96 16.35 -7.20
N ALA A 134 -42.43 17.30 -6.44
CA ALA A 134 -43.07 18.57 -6.12
C ALA A 134 -43.11 19.57 -7.29
N LYS A 135 -42.48 19.23 -8.43
CA LYS A 135 -42.31 20.10 -9.60
C LYS A 135 -41.66 21.45 -9.26
N ASN A 136 -40.82 21.48 -8.22
CA ASN A 136 -40.14 22.69 -7.78
C ASN A 136 -38.77 22.80 -8.47
N LEU A 137 -38.72 23.63 -9.51
CA LEU A 137 -37.56 23.75 -10.40
C LEU A 137 -36.33 24.36 -9.70
N GLU A 138 -36.55 25.30 -8.77
CA GLU A 138 -35.52 25.91 -7.93
C GLU A 138 -34.91 24.88 -6.96
N GLN A 139 -35.75 24.15 -6.22
CA GLN A 139 -35.30 23.12 -5.29
C GLN A 139 -34.62 21.95 -6.00
N THR A 140 -35.12 21.57 -7.18
CA THR A 140 -34.51 20.51 -8.00
C THR A 140 -33.07 20.88 -8.40
N ARG A 141 -32.86 22.12 -8.86
CA ARG A 141 -31.52 22.63 -9.19
C ARG A 141 -30.59 22.72 -7.97
N SER A 142 -31.14 23.04 -6.80
CA SER A 142 -30.37 23.11 -5.55
C SER A 142 -29.96 21.73 -5.04
N ALA A 143 -30.89 20.77 -5.04
CA ALA A 143 -30.65 19.38 -4.62
C ALA A 143 -29.68 18.64 -5.55
N TYR A 144 -29.75 18.88 -6.86
CA TYR A 144 -28.85 18.27 -7.85
C TYR A 144 -27.37 18.69 -7.70
N LYS A 145 -27.10 19.88 -7.13
CA LYS A 145 -25.74 20.41 -6.97
C LYS A 145 -25.05 19.99 -5.67
N LYS A 146 -25.75 19.29 -4.78
CA LYS A 146 -25.29 18.90 -3.44
C LYS A 146 -24.87 17.43 -3.38
#